data_AF-A0A7V8Y9U6-F1
#
_entry.id   AF-A0A7V8Y9U6-F1
#
_cell.length_a   1.000
_cell.length_b   1.000
_cell.length_c   1.000
_cell.angle_alpha   90.00
_cell.angle_beta   90.00
_cell.angle_gamma   90.00
#
_symmetry.space_group_name_H-M   'P 1'
#
loop_
_entity.id
_entity.type
_entity.pdbx_description
1 polymer ?
#
loop_
_entity_poly.entity_id
_entity_poly.type
_entity_poly.pdbx_seq_one_letter_code
_entity_poly.pdbx_strand_id
1 'polypeptide(L)'
;MSRSTEAGPGAFDPSWGAPGPRGFAPRGWLVIGLAAVLPAAILGTLAGAAWGWPSGIATAIVCLTALAAWVSVQDRLAFRAVAARRLAPSSEPRLRNVAVGLAGDLGARGVELWVIPGPRVRALGCGPRDRPWVAVSEGLLGSFARIELEAALALLLTRQCGRGAWPVRLAAALGPLSGPVQARDQIDDDLRAVALTRYPPGLASAIARIEPARGRMRHFEIVPAGPGDASADERVGALSNL
;
A
#
# COMPACT_ATOMS: atom_id res chain seq x y z
N MET A 1 5.16 -26.87 13.81
CA MET A 1 6.33 -27.56 13.23
C MET A 1 5.98 -27.98 11.80
N SER A 2 6.16 -27.10 10.82
CA SER A 2 6.04 -27.46 9.40
C SER A 2 7.43 -27.68 8.83
N ARG A 3 7.66 -28.86 8.24
CA ARG A 3 8.94 -29.25 7.64
C ARG A 3 9.33 -28.26 6.54
N SER A 4 10.47 -27.60 6.71
CA SER A 4 11.21 -26.96 5.63
C SER A 4 11.80 -28.07 4.76
N THR A 5 11.21 -28.28 3.58
CA THR A 5 11.86 -29.03 2.50
C THR A 5 13.10 -28.23 2.08
N GLU A 6 14.28 -28.73 2.43
CA GLU A 6 15.55 -28.26 1.87
C GLU A 6 15.53 -28.53 0.36
N ALA A 7 15.47 -27.45 -0.41
CA ALA A 7 15.64 -27.50 -1.85
C ALA A 7 17.11 -27.83 -2.16
N GLY A 8 17.35 -28.88 -2.96
CA GLY A 8 18.70 -29.26 -3.38
C GLY A 8 19.40 -28.14 -4.17
N PRO A 9 20.74 -28.13 -4.21
CA PRO A 9 21.52 -27.12 -4.92
C PRO A 9 21.23 -27.20 -6.42
N GLY A 10 20.37 -26.29 -6.91
CA GLY A 10 19.96 -26.19 -8.32
C GLY A 10 18.44 -26.14 -8.57
N ALA A 11 17.60 -26.28 -7.55
CA ALA A 11 16.16 -26.06 -7.71
C ALA A 11 15.84 -24.56 -7.77
N PHE A 12 15.21 -24.11 -8.87
CA PHE A 12 14.68 -22.76 -8.99
C PHE A 12 13.74 -22.47 -7.82
N ASP A 13 14.10 -21.52 -6.97
CA ASP A 13 13.25 -21.03 -5.89
C ASP A 13 12.21 -20.06 -6.48
N PRO A 14 10.92 -20.44 -6.61
CA PRO A 14 9.90 -19.58 -7.17
C PRO A 14 9.58 -18.38 -6.25
N SER A 15 10.04 -18.40 -5.00
CA SER A 15 9.95 -17.26 -4.12
C SER A 15 11.04 -16.22 -4.37
N TRP A 16 12.07 -16.52 -5.18
CA TRP A 16 13.23 -15.64 -5.40
C TRP A 16 13.89 -15.21 -4.08
N GLY A 17 13.92 -16.08 -3.07
CA GLY A 17 14.38 -15.72 -1.73
C GLY A 17 13.50 -14.69 -1.01
N ALA A 18 12.30 -14.38 -1.53
CA ALA A 18 11.36 -13.49 -0.87
C ALA A 18 10.99 -14.10 0.48
N PRO A 19 11.23 -13.38 1.60
CA PRO A 19 10.95 -13.92 2.91
C PRO A 19 9.46 -14.27 3.01
N GLY A 20 9.17 -15.46 3.58
CA GLY A 20 7.81 -15.82 3.99
C GLY A 20 7.20 -14.69 4.81
N PRO A 21 5.87 -14.52 4.83
CA PRO A 21 5.23 -13.33 5.38
C PRO A 21 5.65 -13.09 6.84
N ARG A 22 6.63 -12.22 7.05
CA ARG A 22 7.06 -11.73 8.38
C ARG A 22 5.90 -11.02 9.06
N GLY A 23 5.12 -11.69 9.90
CA GLY A 23 3.97 -11.10 10.59
C GLY A 23 4.28 -9.72 11.18
N PHE A 24 3.25 -8.88 11.34
CA PHE A 24 3.41 -7.53 11.88
C PHE A 24 4.30 -7.56 13.12
N ALA A 25 5.39 -6.79 13.13
CA ALA A 25 6.22 -6.70 14.32
C ALA A 25 5.34 -6.23 15.49
N PRO A 26 5.50 -6.75 16.71
CA PRO A 26 4.71 -6.38 17.89
C PRO A 26 4.67 -4.86 18.14
N ARG A 27 5.67 -4.13 17.64
CA ARG A 27 5.76 -2.66 17.63
C ARG A 27 4.57 -1.97 16.93
N GLY A 28 3.97 -2.58 15.92
CA GLY A 28 2.83 -2.00 15.21
C GLY A 28 1.54 -1.96 16.03
N TRP A 29 1.29 -3.01 16.81
CA TRP A 29 0.15 -3.05 17.74
C TRP A 29 0.33 -2.03 18.88
N LEU A 30 1.57 -1.80 19.33
CA LEU A 30 1.88 -0.78 20.32
C LEU A 30 1.60 0.63 19.78
N VAL A 31 1.96 0.92 18.52
CA VAL A 31 1.66 2.22 17.89
C VAL A 31 0.14 2.42 17.75
N ILE A 32 -0.62 1.38 17.38
CA ILE A 32 -2.09 1.46 17.34
C ILE A 32 -2.66 1.71 18.73
N GLY A 33 -2.26 0.92 19.73
CA GLY A 33 -2.73 1.08 21.11
C GLY A 33 -2.46 2.47 21.65
N LEU A 34 -1.24 2.98 21.42
CA LEU A 34 -0.84 4.30 21.89
C LEU A 34 -1.56 5.44 21.15
N ALA A 35 -1.70 5.34 19.82
CA ALA A 35 -2.30 6.41 19.01
C ALA A 35 -3.84 6.44 19.10
N ALA A 36 -4.48 5.30 19.33
CA ALA A 36 -5.94 5.16 19.26
C ALA A 36 -6.60 4.99 20.63
N VAL A 37 -6.09 4.06 21.43
CA VAL A 37 -6.75 3.63 22.67
C VAL A 37 -6.44 4.60 23.80
N LEU A 38 -5.20 5.08 23.89
CA LEU A 38 -4.78 5.96 24.97
C LEU A 38 -5.53 7.31 24.99
N PRO A 39 -5.68 8.06 23.86
CA PRO A 39 -6.45 9.31 23.87
C PRO A 39 -7.92 9.08 24.18
N ALA A 40 -8.52 8.02 23.61
CA ALA A 40 -9.91 7.67 23.88
C ALA A 40 -10.15 7.29 25.35
N ALA A 41 -9.21 6.57 25.96
CA ALA A 41 -9.26 6.23 27.38
C ALA A 41 -9.13 7.47 28.27
N ILE A 42 -8.20 8.39 27.95
CA ILE A 42 -8.03 9.65 28.69
C ILE A 42 -9.30 10.51 28.60
N LEU A 43 -9.86 10.69 27.40
CA LEU A 43 -11.09 11.46 27.23
C LEU A 43 -12.27 10.79 27.93
N GLY A 44 -12.36 9.45 27.88
CA GLY A 44 -13.38 8.68 28.58
C GLY A 44 -13.27 8.80 30.10
N THR A 45 -12.08 8.74 30.68
CA THR A 45 -11.90 8.89 32.13
C THR A 45 -12.24 10.30 32.59
N LEU A 46 -11.86 11.34 31.83
CA LEU A 46 -12.22 12.72 32.13
C LEU A 46 -13.73 12.96 32.09
N ALA A 47 -14.41 12.47 31.05
CA ALA A 47 -15.87 12.56 30.96
C ALA A 47 -16.57 11.77 32.06
N GLY A 48 -16.05 10.57 32.38
CA GLY A 48 -16.56 9.73 33.46
C GLY A 48 -16.43 10.38 34.84
N ALA A 49 -15.33 11.10 35.09
CA ALA A 49 -15.13 11.85 36.33
C ALA A 49 -16.08 13.05 36.45
N ALA A 50 -16.42 13.70 35.33
CA ALA A 50 -17.27 14.90 35.32
C ALA A 50 -18.78 14.58 35.36
N TRP A 51 -19.23 13.54 34.64
CA TRP A 51 -20.66 13.22 34.45
C TRP A 51 -21.04 11.78 34.77
N GLY A 52 -20.15 11.01 35.41
CA GLY A 52 -20.37 9.61 35.78
C GLY A 52 -19.92 8.61 34.72
N TRP A 53 -19.60 7.39 35.15
CA TRP A 53 -19.00 6.35 34.30
C TRP A 53 -19.72 6.06 32.96
N PRO A 54 -21.07 6.08 32.86
CA PRO A 54 -21.75 5.86 31.58
C PRO A 54 -21.35 6.87 30.50
N SER A 55 -21.17 8.15 30.85
CA SER A 55 -20.75 9.20 29.89
C SER A 55 -19.31 9.02 29.44
N GLY A 56 -18.45 8.54 30.34
CA GLY A 56 -17.06 8.20 30.05
C GLY A 56 -16.92 7.06 29.05
N ILE A 57 -17.67 5.97 29.24
CA ILE A 57 -17.73 4.85 28.30
C ILE A 57 -18.26 5.30 26.94
N ALA A 58 -19.37 6.08 26.94
CA ALA A 58 -19.93 6.61 25.70
C ALA A 58 -18.92 7.48 24.94
N THR A 59 -18.18 8.34 25.63
CA THR A 59 -17.13 9.19 25.06
C THR A 59 -16.01 8.35 24.44
N ALA A 60 -15.51 7.34 25.15
CA ALA A 60 -14.47 6.46 24.64
C ALA A 60 -14.91 5.73 23.36
N ILE A 61 -16.14 5.20 23.32
CA ILE A 61 -16.72 4.55 22.14
C ILE A 61 -16.83 5.53 20.97
N VAL A 62 -17.31 6.75 21.21
CA VAL A 62 -17.41 7.80 20.18
C VAL A 62 -16.02 8.16 19.64
N CYS A 63 -15.02 8.33 20.48
CA CYS A 63 -13.65 8.61 20.05
C CYS A 63 -13.07 7.48 19.19
N LEU A 64 -13.24 6.21 19.62
CA LEU A 64 -12.73 5.06 18.89
C LEU A 64 -13.43 4.89 17.53
N THR A 65 -14.75 5.07 17.48
CA THR A 65 -15.52 5.00 16.23
C THR A 65 -15.17 6.15 15.28
N ALA A 66 -15.04 7.38 15.78
CA ALA A 66 -14.59 8.53 15.00
C ALA A 66 -13.19 8.32 14.42
N LEU A 67 -12.27 7.77 15.21
CA LEU A 67 -10.91 7.46 14.74
C LEU A 67 -10.91 6.34 13.69
N ALA A 68 -11.68 5.27 13.90
CA ALA A 68 -11.81 4.20 12.92
C ALA A 68 -12.40 4.72 11.59
N ALA A 69 -13.38 5.62 11.66
CA ALA A 69 -13.93 6.30 10.49
C ALA A 69 -12.86 7.18 9.81
N TRP A 70 -12.10 7.97 10.57
CA TRP A 70 -11.02 8.81 10.05
C TRP A 70 -9.96 8.01 9.30
N VAL A 71 -9.48 6.90 9.86
CA VAL A 71 -8.51 6.00 9.22
C VAL A 71 -9.11 5.37 7.95
N SER A 72 -10.38 4.97 7.99
CA SER A 72 -11.05 4.33 6.85
C SER A 72 -11.28 5.27 5.67
N VAL A 73 -11.42 6.57 5.91
CA VAL A 73 -11.63 7.58 4.86
C VAL A 73 -10.35 7.90 4.07
N GLN A 74 -9.16 7.53 4.55
CA GLN A 74 -7.89 7.91 3.92
C GLN A 74 -7.74 7.44 2.46
N ASP A 75 -8.24 6.25 2.12
CA ASP A 75 -8.22 5.74 0.74
C ASP A 75 -8.95 6.70 -0.23
N ARG A 76 -10.12 7.19 0.17
CA ARG A 76 -10.92 8.12 -0.65
C ARG A 76 -10.24 9.48 -0.73
N LEU A 77 -9.61 9.93 0.35
CA LEU A 77 -8.86 11.19 0.35
C LEU A 77 -7.63 11.12 -0.54
N ALA A 78 -6.93 9.98 -0.59
CA ALA A 78 -5.78 9.78 -1.47
C ALA A 78 -6.16 9.93 -2.95
N PHE A 79 -7.26 9.30 -3.37
CA PHE A 79 -7.77 9.41 -4.74
C PHE A 79 -8.25 10.82 -5.06
N ARG A 80 -8.93 11.48 -4.11
CA ARG A 80 -9.35 12.88 -4.27
C ARG A 80 -8.15 13.83 -4.39
N ALA A 81 -7.08 13.61 -3.62
CA ALA A 81 -5.89 14.45 -3.61
C ALA A 81 -5.14 14.45 -4.95
N VAL A 82 -5.29 13.40 -5.75
CA VAL A 82 -4.71 13.30 -7.11
C VAL A 82 -5.75 13.52 -8.21
N ALA A 83 -6.97 13.95 -7.87
CA ALA A 83 -8.07 14.12 -8.81
C ALA A 83 -8.31 12.89 -9.71
N ALA A 84 -8.16 11.68 -9.14
CA ALA A 84 -8.34 10.44 -9.88
C ALA A 84 -9.77 10.35 -10.44
N ARG A 85 -9.89 10.00 -11.72
CA ARG A 85 -11.17 9.79 -12.41
C ARG A 85 -11.33 8.33 -12.77
N ARG A 86 -12.52 7.78 -12.59
CA ARG A 86 -12.77 6.37 -12.89
C ARG A 86 -12.55 6.10 -14.38
N LEU A 87 -11.80 5.05 -14.69
CA LEU A 87 -11.50 4.66 -16.06
C LEU A 87 -12.77 4.15 -16.75
N ALA A 88 -13.09 4.70 -17.91
CA ALA A 88 -14.20 4.20 -18.73
C ALA A 88 -13.92 2.74 -19.18
N PRO A 89 -14.94 1.90 -19.37
CA PRO A 89 -14.75 0.50 -19.78
C PRO A 89 -13.84 0.32 -21.01
N SER A 90 -13.94 1.21 -21.98
CA SER A 90 -13.27 1.10 -23.30
C SER A 90 -12.05 2.00 -23.51
N SER A 91 -11.71 2.91 -22.58
CA SER A 91 -10.69 3.93 -22.88
C SER A 91 -9.26 3.40 -22.87
N GLU A 92 -8.94 2.42 -22.00
CA GLU A 92 -7.59 1.85 -21.90
C GLU A 92 -7.62 0.31 -21.82
N PRO A 93 -7.82 -0.39 -22.95
CA PRO A 93 -7.89 -1.86 -22.98
C PRO A 93 -6.60 -2.52 -22.48
N ARG A 94 -5.43 -1.97 -22.83
CA ARG A 94 -4.12 -2.49 -22.40
C ARG A 94 -3.98 -2.48 -20.88
N LEU A 95 -4.24 -1.34 -20.24
CA LEU A 95 -4.21 -1.21 -18.78
C LEU A 95 -5.19 -2.19 -18.12
N ARG A 96 -6.43 -2.24 -18.63
CA ARG A 96 -7.48 -3.10 -18.09
C ARG A 96 -7.13 -4.58 -18.15
N ASN A 97 -6.67 -5.06 -19.31
CA ASN A 97 -6.37 -6.48 -19.50
C ASN A 97 -5.25 -6.94 -18.57
N VAL A 98 -4.18 -6.17 -18.46
CA VAL A 98 -3.06 -6.49 -17.56
C VAL A 98 -3.52 -6.46 -16.10
N ALA A 99 -4.22 -5.41 -15.67
CA ALA A 99 -4.67 -5.29 -14.28
C ALA A 99 -5.66 -6.38 -13.87
N VAL A 100 -6.60 -6.75 -14.75
CA VAL A 100 -7.58 -7.82 -14.46
C VAL A 100 -6.90 -9.17 -14.39
N GLY A 101 -5.96 -9.48 -15.29
CA GLY A 101 -5.16 -10.71 -15.24
C GLY A 101 -4.41 -10.84 -13.92
N LEU A 102 -3.61 -9.84 -13.57
CA LEU A 102 -2.83 -9.82 -12.32
C LEU A 102 -3.71 -9.87 -11.07
N ALA A 103 -4.85 -9.17 -11.07
CA ALA A 103 -5.78 -9.21 -9.94
C ALA A 103 -6.39 -10.61 -9.76
N GLY A 104 -6.71 -11.28 -10.87
CA GLY A 104 -7.18 -12.67 -10.88
C GLY A 104 -6.13 -13.64 -10.33
N ASP A 105 -4.86 -13.51 -10.76
CA ASP A 105 -3.75 -14.34 -10.27
C ASP A 105 -3.52 -14.19 -8.76
N LEU A 106 -3.83 -13.02 -8.21
CA LEU A 106 -3.76 -12.71 -6.78
C LEU A 106 -5.05 -13.05 -6.00
N GLY A 107 -6.06 -13.64 -6.67
CA GLY A 107 -7.31 -14.08 -6.06
C GLY A 107 -8.30 -12.97 -5.72
N ALA A 108 -8.16 -11.78 -6.31
CA ALA A 108 -9.14 -10.70 -6.13
C ALA A 108 -10.36 -10.93 -7.04
N ARG A 109 -11.56 -10.52 -6.58
CA ARG A 109 -12.80 -10.58 -7.38
C ARG A 109 -12.83 -9.57 -8.54
N GLY A 110 -11.91 -8.63 -8.56
CA GLY A 110 -11.73 -7.68 -9.64
C GLY A 110 -10.86 -6.49 -9.23
N VAL A 111 -10.71 -5.52 -10.12
CA VAL A 111 -9.93 -4.29 -9.87
C VAL A 111 -10.72 -3.09 -10.36
N GLU A 112 -10.71 -2.00 -9.58
CA GLU A 112 -11.23 -0.72 -10.01
C GLU A 112 -10.10 0.18 -10.49
N LEU A 113 -10.19 0.60 -11.75
CA LEU A 113 -9.14 1.37 -12.42
C LEU A 113 -9.53 2.83 -12.51
N TRP A 114 -8.55 3.68 -12.26
CA TRP A 114 -8.69 5.13 -12.27
C TRP A 114 -7.51 5.75 -13.01
N VAL A 115 -7.75 6.94 -13.57
CA VAL A 115 -6.76 7.74 -14.28
C VAL A 115 -6.49 9.02 -13.51
N ILE A 116 -5.21 9.29 -13.26
CA ILE A 116 -4.74 10.55 -12.67
C ILE A 116 -4.44 11.51 -13.83
N PRO A 117 -5.12 12.66 -13.93
CA PRO A 117 -4.88 13.61 -15.02
C PRO A 117 -3.48 14.23 -14.94
N GLY A 118 -2.87 14.46 -16.10
CA GLY A 118 -1.62 15.21 -16.23
C GLY A 118 -0.37 14.38 -16.55
N PRO A 119 0.73 15.08 -16.88
CA PRO A 119 1.90 14.46 -17.51
C PRO A 119 2.87 13.78 -16.52
N ARG A 120 2.66 13.96 -15.21
CA ARG A 120 3.54 13.39 -14.18
C ARG A 120 3.44 11.87 -14.16
N VAL A 121 4.54 11.16 -13.93
CA VAL A 121 4.58 9.69 -13.92
C VAL A 121 4.32 9.19 -12.50
N ARG A 122 3.07 8.79 -12.21
CA ARG A 122 2.63 8.40 -10.87
C ARG A 122 1.62 7.26 -10.93
N ALA A 123 1.64 6.42 -9.90
CA ALA A 123 0.59 5.44 -9.67
C ALA A 123 0.46 5.13 -8.18
N LEU A 124 -0.76 4.80 -7.77
CA LEU A 124 -1.10 4.53 -6.38
C LEU A 124 -2.20 3.48 -6.26
N GLY A 125 -2.21 2.78 -5.12
CA GLY A 125 -3.17 1.71 -4.82
C GLY A 125 -3.86 1.94 -3.48
N CYS A 126 -5.18 1.76 -3.46
CA CYS A 126 -6.01 1.83 -2.25
C CYS A 126 -7.17 0.80 -2.32
N GLY A 127 -8.09 0.86 -1.36
CA GLY A 127 -9.36 0.17 -1.42
C GLY A 127 -9.36 -1.15 -0.63
N PRO A 128 -10.41 -1.96 -0.79
CA PRO A 128 -10.50 -3.27 -0.16
C PRO A 128 -9.60 -4.29 -0.86
N ARG A 129 -9.13 -5.29 -0.12
CA ARG A 129 -8.30 -6.41 -0.63
C ARG A 129 -8.98 -7.19 -1.75
N ASP A 130 -10.29 -7.41 -1.62
CA ASP A 130 -11.08 -8.23 -2.54
C ASP A 130 -11.37 -7.53 -3.88
N ARG A 131 -11.33 -6.18 -3.88
CA ARG A 131 -11.55 -5.36 -5.06
C ARG A 131 -10.65 -4.13 -5.04
N PRO A 132 -9.32 -4.30 -5.21
CA PRO A 132 -8.34 -3.23 -5.19
C PRO A 132 -8.70 -2.07 -6.10
N TRP A 133 -8.36 -0.85 -5.67
CA TRP A 133 -8.44 0.35 -6.48
C TRP A 133 -7.03 0.76 -6.90
N VAL A 134 -6.81 0.94 -8.19
CA VAL A 134 -5.53 1.34 -8.75
C VAL A 134 -5.73 2.58 -9.60
N ALA A 135 -4.97 3.63 -9.31
CA ALA A 135 -4.94 4.83 -10.10
C ALA A 135 -3.57 4.99 -10.78
N VAL A 136 -3.58 5.26 -12.08
CA VAL A 136 -2.38 5.42 -12.91
C VAL A 136 -2.47 6.74 -13.64
N SER A 137 -1.39 7.50 -13.73
CA SER A 137 -1.41 8.77 -14.44
C SER A 137 -1.36 8.65 -15.96
N GLU A 138 -1.89 9.67 -16.64
CA GLU A 138 -1.78 9.81 -18.11
C GLU A 138 -0.30 9.80 -18.55
N GLY A 139 0.58 10.49 -17.80
CA GLY A 139 2.02 10.46 -18.04
C GLY A 139 2.66 9.07 -17.95
N LEU A 140 2.21 8.23 -17.01
CA LEU A 140 2.70 6.85 -16.91
C LEU A 140 2.17 6.02 -18.08
N LEU A 141 0.87 6.11 -18.40
CA LEU A 141 0.26 5.37 -19.50
C LEU A 141 0.89 5.69 -20.86
N GLY A 142 1.22 6.96 -21.10
CA GLY A 142 1.82 7.41 -22.35
C GLY A 142 3.32 7.09 -22.48
N SER A 143 4.02 6.87 -21.37
CA SER A 143 5.49 6.72 -21.39
C SER A 143 6.00 5.33 -21.02
N PHE A 144 5.19 4.49 -20.36
CA PHE A 144 5.63 3.16 -19.91
C PHE A 144 5.47 2.10 -21.00
N ALA A 145 6.53 1.31 -21.17
CA ALA A 145 6.49 0.08 -21.95
C ALA A 145 5.55 -0.95 -21.30
N ARG A 146 5.17 -1.99 -22.05
CA ARG A 146 4.23 -3.02 -21.56
C ARG A 146 4.72 -3.65 -20.26
N ILE A 147 6.01 -3.98 -20.23
CA ILE A 147 6.65 -4.65 -19.11
C ILE A 147 6.72 -3.75 -17.87
N GLU A 148 7.04 -2.46 -18.03
CA GLU A 148 7.09 -1.50 -16.91
C GLU A 148 5.69 -1.27 -16.32
N LEU A 149 4.68 -1.15 -17.19
CA LEU A 149 3.29 -1.00 -16.76
C LEU A 149 2.83 -2.23 -15.98
N GLU A 150 3.09 -3.42 -16.51
CA GLU A 150 2.77 -4.70 -15.87
C GLU A 150 3.44 -4.84 -14.50
N ALA A 151 4.74 -4.53 -14.42
CA ALA A 151 5.48 -4.55 -13.16
C ALA A 151 4.94 -3.54 -12.13
N ALA A 152 4.63 -2.31 -12.55
CA ALA A 152 4.04 -1.29 -11.68
C ALA A 152 2.67 -1.73 -11.12
N LEU A 153 1.83 -2.34 -11.96
CA LEU A 153 0.53 -2.85 -11.54
C LEU A 153 0.66 -4.07 -10.63
N ALA A 154 1.57 -4.99 -10.96
CA ALA A 154 1.86 -6.16 -10.13
C ALA A 154 2.27 -5.73 -8.71
N LEU A 155 3.11 -4.70 -8.59
CA LEU A 155 3.49 -4.14 -7.30
C LEU A 155 2.31 -3.55 -6.52
N LEU A 156 1.49 -2.71 -7.16
CA LEU A 156 0.33 -2.11 -6.50
C LEU A 156 -0.70 -3.17 -6.07
N LEU A 157 -0.97 -4.14 -6.92
CA LEU A 157 -1.89 -5.23 -6.61
C LEU A 157 -1.33 -6.16 -5.55
N THR A 158 -0.03 -6.47 -5.57
CA THR A 158 0.62 -7.24 -4.50
C THR A 158 0.50 -6.54 -3.16
N ARG A 159 0.71 -5.23 -3.12
CA ARG A 159 0.53 -4.41 -1.91
C ARG A 159 -0.92 -4.43 -1.41
N GLN A 160 -1.88 -4.35 -2.31
CA GLN A 160 -3.30 -4.19 -1.96
C GLN A 160 -4.04 -5.52 -1.70
N CYS A 161 -3.71 -6.56 -2.46
CA CYS A 161 -4.20 -7.93 -2.28
C CYS A 161 -3.43 -8.67 -1.18
N GLY A 162 -2.23 -8.21 -0.84
CA GLY A 162 -1.39 -8.75 0.22
C GLY A 162 -1.86 -8.37 1.62
N ARG A 163 -0.92 -7.87 2.45
CA ARG A 163 -1.21 -7.50 3.83
C ARG A 163 -2.26 -6.39 3.88
N GLY A 164 -3.09 -6.40 4.92
CA GLY A 164 -4.18 -5.43 5.04
C GLY A 164 -3.69 -4.00 4.88
N ALA A 165 -4.39 -3.20 4.08
CA ALA A 165 -4.05 -1.80 3.76
C ALA A 165 -4.04 -0.84 4.98
N TRP A 166 -4.33 -1.34 6.17
CA TRP A 166 -4.50 -0.55 7.39
C TRP A 166 -3.24 0.22 7.85
N PRO A 167 -1.99 -0.27 7.74
CA PRO A 167 -0.82 0.47 8.22
C PRO A 167 -0.60 1.74 7.42
N VAL A 168 -0.90 1.68 6.13
CA VAL A 168 -0.77 2.78 5.18
C VAL A 168 -1.85 3.81 5.43
N ARG A 169 -3.09 3.36 5.69
CA ARG A 169 -4.18 4.24 6.14
C ARG A 169 -3.85 4.91 7.46
N LEU A 170 -3.29 4.17 8.42
CA LEU A 170 -2.91 4.73 9.71
C LEU A 170 -1.79 5.77 9.57
N ALA A 171 -0.74 5.46 8.79
CA ALA A 171 0.34 6.41 8.51
C ALA A 171 -0.19 7.69 7.84
N ALA A 172 -1.08 7.56 6.85
CA ALA A 172 -1.74 8.71 6.21
C ALA A 172 -2.68 9.47 7.16
N ALA A 173 -3.33 8.77 8.10
CA ALA A 173 -4.20 9.39 9.11
C ALA A 173 -3.40 10.20 10.15
N LEU A 174 -2.22 9.73 10.54
CA LEU A 174 -1.29 10.41 11.44
C LEU A 174 -0.54 11.56 10.76
N GLY A 175 -0.35 11.48 9.44
CA GLY A 175 0.31 12.51 8.64
C GLY A 175 1.73 12.80 9.13
N PRO A 176 2.09 14.06 9.46
CA PRO A 176 3.45 14.37 9.91
C PRO A 176 3.90 13.55 11.13
N LEU A 177 2.95 13.10 11.96
CA LEU A 177 3.21 12.30 13.15
C LEU A 177 3.54 10.84 12.85
N SER A 178 3.38 10.37 11.60
CA SER A 178 3.80 9.03 11.20
C SER A 178 5.32 8.85 11.29
N GLY A 179 6.09 9.95 11.32
CA GLY A 179 7.53 9.94 11.57
C GLY A 179 8.29 8.96 10.67
N PRO A 180 9.31 8.26 11.20
CA PRO A 180 10.07 7.25 10.48
C PRO A 180 9.40 5.87 10.46
N VAL A 181 8.12 5.75 10.86
CA VAL A 181 7.44 4.47 10.90
C VAL A 181 7.26 3.96 9.47
N GLN A 182 7.99 2.91 9.13
CA GLN A 182 7.78 2.16 7.91
C GLN A 182 6.38 1.56 7.91
N ALA A 183 5.51 2.12 7.07
CA ALA A 183 4.15 1.60 6.89
C ALA A 183 4.16 0.22 6.20
N ARG A 184 5.25 -0.11 5.50
CA ARG A 184 5.44 -1.35 4.73
C ARG A 184 6.92 -1.57 4.44
N ASP A 185 7.32 -2.82 4.35
CA ASP A 185 8.64 -3.24 3.87
C ASP A 185 8.63 -3.21 2.34
N GLN A 186 9.19 -2.15 1.75
CA GLN A 186 9.08 -1.91 0.31
C GLN A 186 9.91 -2.88 -0.52
N ILE A 187 11.03 -3.37 0.02
CA ILE A 187 11.88 -4.35 -0.65
C ILE A 187 11.14 -5.70 -0.69
N ASP A 188 10.53 -6.13 0.42
CA ASP A 188 9.68 -7.35 0.45
C ASP A 188 8.51 -7.25 -0.54
N ASP A 189 7.86 -6.08 -0.63
CA ASP A 189 6.79 -5.86 -1.60
C ASP A 189 7.30 -5.95 -3.06
N ASP A 190 8.49 -5.41 -3.33
CA ASP A 190 9.10 -5.44 -4.66
C ASP A 190 9.48 -6.87 -5.08
N LEU A 191 10.07 -7.65 -4.17
CA LEU A 191 10.41 -9.06 -4.43
C LEU A 191 9.16 -9.89 -4.75
N ARG A 192 8.06 -9.68 -4.02
CA ARG A 192 6.79 -10.38 -4.30
C ARG A 192 6.19 -9.97 -5.65
N ALA A 193 6.29 -8.69 -6.01
CA ALA A 193 5.82 -8.21 -7.31
C ALA A 193 6.65 -8.79 -8.47
N VAL A 194 7.95 -8.92 -8.27
CA VAL A 194 8.86 -9.58 -9.21
C VAL A 194 8.57 -11.07 -9.30
N ALA A 195 8.28 -11.75 -8.19
CA ALA A 195 7.90 -13.17 -8.23
C ALA A 195 6.64 -13.41 -9.10
N LEU A 196 5.69 -12.45 -9.10
CA LEU A 196 4.48 -12.52 -9.92
C LEU A 196 4.78 -12.34 -11.42
N THR A 197 5.62 -11.36 -11.77
CA THR A 197 5.93 -11.02 -13.18
C THR A 197 7.12 -11.79 -13.75
N ARG A 198 7.94 -12.40 -12.88
CA ARG A 198 9.21 -13.06 -13.18
C ARG A 198 10.20 -12.21 -13.96
N TYR A 199 10.14 -10.88 -13.80
CA TYR A 199 10.97 -9.95 -14.57
C TYR A 199 11.45 -8.73 -13.75
N PRO A 200 12.53 -8.89 -12.95
CA PRO A 200 13.08 -7.81 -12.12
C PRO A 200 13.43 -6.50 -12.86
N PRO A 201 14.04 -6.52 -14.07
CA PRO A 201 14.39 -5.28 -14.78
C PRO A 201 13.19 -4.40 -15.11
N GLY A 202 12.02 -5.01 -15.33
CA GLY A 202 10.77 -4.27 -15.59
C GLY A 202 10.33 -3.44 -14.40
N LEU A 203 10.43 -4.00 -13.20
CA LEU A 203 10.09 -3.29 -11.97
C LEU A 203 11.14 -2.24 -11.62
N ALA A 204 12.43 -2.54 -11.80
CA ALA A 204 13.50 -1.59 -11.59
C ALA A 204 13.34 -0.36 -12.49
N SER A 205 13.12 -0.56 -13.80
CA SER A 205 12.87 0.54 -14.75
C SER A 205 11.62 1.34 -14.38
N ALA A 206 10.54 0.66 -13.98
CA ALA A 206 9.32 1.34 -13.51
C ALA A 206 9.58 2.23 -12.29
N ILE A 207 10.25 1.71 -11.25
CA ILE A 207 10.56 2.45 -10.02
C ILE A 207 11.46 3.65 -10.32
N ALA A 208 12.47 3.49 -11.16
CA ALA A 208 13.40 4.55 -11.53
C ALA A 208 12.71 5.73 -12.23
N ARG A 209 11.60 5.48 -12.93
CA ARG A 209 10.88 6.50 -13.72
C ARG A 209 9.69 7.12 -13.00
N ILE A 210 9.17 6.49 -11.95
CA ILE A 210 8.05 7.03 -11.18
C ILE A 210 8.53 8.18 -10.31
N GLU A 211 7.78 9.29 -10.35
CA GLU A 211 8.08 10.46 -9.53
C GLU A 211 7.89 10.16 -8.04
N PRO A 212 8.86 10.52 -7.18
CA PRO A 212 8.73 10.33 -5.75
C PRO A 212 7.61 11.18 -5.14
N ALA A 213 6.71 10.52 -4.43
CA ALA A 213 5.54 11.11 -3.81
C ALA A 213 5.86 11.76 -2.47
N ARG A 214 5.36 12.98 -2.24
CA ARG A 214 5.57 13.72 -0.98
C ARG A 214 4.26 14.01 -0.27
N GLY A 215 4.38 14.34 1.01
CA GLY A 215 3.24 14.71 1.87
C GLY A 215 2.48 13.49 2.40
N ARG A 216 1.33 13.78 3.01
CA ARG A 216 0.55 12.83 3.81
C ARG A 216 0.08 11.58 3.05
N MET A 217 -0.18 11.71 1.74
CA MET A 217 -0.72 10.62 0.91
C MET A 217 0.37 9.76 0.25
N ARG A 218 1.65 10.07 0.47
CA ARG A 218 2.75 9.37 -0.21
C ARG A 218 2.73 7.85 -0.01
N HIS A 219 2.26 7.38 1.14
CA HIS A 219 2.27 5.97 1.50
C HIS A 219 1.39 5.10 0.58
N PHE A 220 0.47 5.69 -0.19
CA PHE A 220 -0.34 4.96 -1.16
C PHE A 220 0.36 4.79 -2.52
N GLU A 221 1.39 5.57 -2.81
CA GLU A 221 2.07 5.58 -4.10
C GLU A 221 3.17 4.51 -4.20
N ILE A 222 3.62 4.23 -5.43
CA ILE A 222 4.68 3.25 -5.67
C ILE A 222 6.00 3.69 -5.02
N VAL A 223 6.37 4.96 -5.18
CA VAL A 223 7.63 5.55 -4.69
C VAL A 223 7.32 6.63 -3.63
N PRO A 224 7.11 6.26 -2.36
CA PRO A 224 6.98 7.26 -1.29
C PRO A 224 8.33 7.95 -1.02
N ALA A 225 8.32 9.26 -0.75
CA ALA A 225 9.50 10.03 -0.37
C ALA A 225 9.35 10.56 1.06
N GLY A 226 10.08 9.95 1.98
CA GLY A 226 9.90 10.20 3.40
C GLY A 226 10.91 9.58 4.34
N PRO A 227 10.96 10.06 5.60
CA PRO A 227 11.70 9.36 6.64
C PRO A 227 11.21 7.92 6.78
N GLY A 228 12.13 6.97 6.72
CA GLY A 228 11.85 5.53 6.83
C GLY A 228 11.49 4.84 5.51
N ASP A 229 11.15 5.58 4.45
CA ASP A 229 10.88 5.00 3.13
C ASP A 229 12.21 4.69 2.41
N ALA A 230 12.32 3.49 1.82
CA ALA A 230 13.45 3.09 0.99
C ALA A 230 13.47 3.94 -0.30
N SER A 231 14.64 4.43 -0.66
CA SER A 231 14.78 5.29 -1.84
C SER A 231 14.54 4.51 -3.14
N ALA A 232 14.23 5.22 -4.23
CA ALA A 232 14.12 4.58 -5.54
C ALA A 232 15.43 3.86 -5.92
N ASP A 233 16.58 4.50 -5.69
CA ASP A 233 17.90 3.95 -5.99
C ASP A 233 18.22 2.70 -5.17
N GLU A 234 17.87 2.70 -3.87
CA GLU A 234 18.03 1.53 -3.00
C GLU A 234 17.23 0.34 -3.50
N ARG A 235 15.96 0.58 -3.86
CA ARG A 235 15.05 -0.46 -4.39
C ARG A 235 15.51 -0.97 -5.75
N VAL A 236 15.92 -0.08 -6.65
CA VAL A 236 16.48 -0.45 -7.97
C VAL A 236 17.77 -1.25 -7.80
N GLY A 237 18.64 -0.86 -6.88
CA GLY A 237 19.86 -1.59 -6.53
C GLY A 237 19.54 -3.00 -6.02
N ALA A 238 18.56 -3.14 -5.12
CA ALA A 238 18.12 -4.45 -4.62
C ALA A 238 17.62 -5.38 -5.74
N LEU A 239 16.85 -4.84 -6.69
CA LEU A 239 16.32 -5.60 -7.83
C LEU A 239 17.37 -6.00 -8.87
N SER A 240 18.45 -5.22 -8.97
CA SER A 240 19.54 -5.48 -9.92
C SER A 240 20.44 -6.64 -9.50
N ASN A 241 20.33 -7.09 -8.24
CA ASN A 241 21.14 -8.17 -7.66
C ASN A 241 20.41 -9.53 -7.63
N LEU A 242 19.22 -9.63 -8.24
CA LEU A 242 18.43 -10.86 -8.37
C LEU A 242 18.76 -11.62 -9.66
#